data_AF-A0A9P4QQF5-F1
#
_entry.id   AF-A0A9P4QQF5-F1
#
_cell.length_a   1.000
_cell.length_b   1.000
_cell.length_c   1.000
_cell.angle_alpha   90.00
_cell.angle_beta   90.00
_cell.angle_gamma   90.00
#
_symmetry.space_group_name_H-M   'P 1'
#
loop_
_entity.id
_entity.type
_entity.pdbx_description
1 polymer ?
#
loop_
_entity_poly.entity_id
_entity_poly.type
_entity_poly.pdbx_seq_one_letter_code
_entity_poly.pdbx_strand_id
1 'polypeptide(L)'
;MAQLVWLVTGCSSGFGEQFVHSILARGDKVIATARRPETLQGLEKAGASVLPLDITSSQRSISATINQAIEILSQIDVLINNAGFFRAGTWEDLEHEDWLAQFDTNVFGTIKTTKALLPHFRQRKSGTNVFISSLSGWIGHPICSPYAGSKFALEGIVEGLWRETASLGIRTLLIEPGRFRTKFLSDGNRKGEESAISDYSFLSSAVLGGIAKEDQAQPGDPVKLVEIIVDLVRKEGVAQDKEVPFRVPLGIDSYDAIKEKCEETLKMLEEWKGVIQSTNYDE
;
A
#
# COMPACT_ATOMS: atom_id res chain seq x y z
N MET A 1 3.82 3.46 -27.13
CA MET A 1 3.59 4.50 -26.10
C MET A 1 4.94 5.08 -25.67
N ALA A 2 4.96 6.30 -25.14
CA ALA A 2 6.19 6.89 -24.60
C ALA A 2 6.68 6.06 -23.40
N GLN A 3 8.00 6.00 -23.23
CA GLN A 3 8.65 5.37 -22.08
C GLN A 3 8.34 6.18 -20.82
N LEU A 4 7.91 5.51 -19.75
CA LEU A 4 7.66 6.13 -18.44
C LEU A 4 8.82 5.85 -17.48
N VAL A 5 8.99 6.75 -16.50
CA VAL A 5 9.92 6.60 -15.39
C VAL A 5 9.18 6.34 -14.08
N TRP A 6 9.51 5.24 -13.42
CA TRP A 6 8.87 4.78 -12.21
C TRP A 6 9.81 4.84 -11.02
N LEU A 7 9.30 5.27 -9.87
CA LEU A 7 9.96 5.15 -8.58
C LEU A 7 9.15 4.19 -7.70
N VAL A 8 9.79 3.12 -7.22
CA VAL A 8 9.12 2.08 -6.41
C VAL A 8 9.77 2.00 -5.03
N THR A 9 8.95 2.09 -3.98
CA THR A 9 9.42 1.93 -2.59
C THR A 9 9.33 0.47 -2.12
N GLY A 10 10.33 -0.01 -1.38
CA GLY A 10 10.31 -1.33 -0.76
C GLY A 10 10.48 -2.49 -1.76
N CYS A 11 11.54 -2.45 -2.57
CA CYS A 11 11.76 -3.40 -3.68
C CYS A 11 12.52 -4.69 -3.29
N SER A 12 12.82 -4.91 -2.01
CA SER A 12 13.65 -6.05 -1.58
C SER A 12 12.93 -7.41 -1.66
N SER A 13 11.60 -7.43 -1.85
CA SER A 13 10.80 -8.64 -2.02
C SER A 13 9.37 -8.31 -2.45
N GLY A 14 8.58 -9.34 -2.74
CA GLY A 14 7.12 -9.23 -2.87
C GLY A 14 6.70 -8.38 -4.07
N PHE A 15 5.65 -7.57 -3.92
CA PHE A 15 5.17 -6.75 -5.03
C PHE A 15 6.22 -5.75 -5.55
N GLY A 16 7.02 -5.14 -4.66
CA GLY A 16 8.05 -4.18 -5.07
C GLY A 16 9.08 -4.77 -6.05
N GLU A 17 9.53 -6.00 -5.79
CA GLU A 17 10.41 -6.75 -6.71
C GLU A 17 9.72 -7.06 -8.03
N GLN A 18 8.46 -7.54 -7.97
CA GLN A 18 7.67 -7.86 -9.15
C GLN A 18 7.37 -6.64 -10.02
N PHE A 19 7.09 -5.47 -9.42
CA PHE A 19 6.94 -4.21 -10.14
C PHE A 19 8.17 -3.90 -10.98
N VAL A 20 9.37 -4.02 -10.41
CA VAL A 20 10.61 -3.70 -11.12
C VAL A 20 10.77 -4.58 -12.35
N HIS A 21 10.55 -5.90 -12.24
CA HIS A 21 10.60 -6.81 -13.39
C HIS A 21 9.54 -6.48 -14.45
N SER A 22 8.31 -6.24 -14.03
CA SER A 22 7.18 -5.93 -14.91
C SER A 22 7.36 -4.61 -15.67
N ILE A 23 7.87 -3.58 -14.99
CA ILE A 23 8.15 -2.26 -15.57
C ILE A 23 9.28 -2.36 -16.60
N LEU A 24 10.38 -3.05 -16.26
CA LEU A 24 11.50 -3.27 -17.18
C LEU A 24 11.07 -4.08 -18.42
N ALA A 25 10.20 -5.09 -18.25
CA ALA A 25 9.68 -5.89 -19.35
C ALA A 25 8.83 -5.07 -20.34
N ARG A 26 8.18 -3.98 -19.88
CA ARG A 26 7.47 -3.02 -20.74
C ARG A 26 8.39 -1.99 -21.42
N GLY A 27 9.69 -2.08 -21.17
CA GLY A 27 10.68 -1.14 -21.68
C GLY A 27 10.67 0.22 -20.98
N ASP A 28 9.99 0.36 -19.84
CA ASP A 28 10.01 1.56 -19.01
C ASP A 28 11.30 1.61 -18.15
N LYS A 29 11.57 2.78 -17.55
CA LYS A 29 12.69 2.95 -16.61
C LYS A 29 12.19 2.89 -15.18
N VAL A 30 12.98 2.31 -14.29
CA VAL A 30 12.61 2.16 -12.88
C VAL A 30 13.77 2.45 -11.95
N ILE A 31 13.46 3.20 -10.89
CA ILE A 31 14.30 3.41 -9.72
C ILE A 31 13.72 2.56 -8.61
N ALA A 32 14.44 1.49 -8.26
CA ALA A 32 14.09 0.59 -7.19
C ALA A 32 14.71 1.06 -5.89
N THR A 33 13.93 1.13 -4.81
CA THR A 33 14.45 1.59 -3.51
C THR A 33 14.21 0.59 -2.39
N ALA A 34 15.17 0.54 -1.46
CA ALA A 34 15.09 -0.21 -0.23
C ALA A 34 16.01 0.45 0.82
N ARG A 35 15.81 0.12 2.10
CA ARG A 35 16.70 0.59 3.18
C ARG A 35 18.15 0.16 2.96
N ARG A 36 18.32 -1.05 2.41
CA ARG A 36 19.60 -1.70 2.14
C ARG A 36 19.74 -1.94 0.63
N PRO A 37 20.35 -1.02 -0.13
CA PRO A 37 20.42 -1.12 -1.59
C PRO A 37 21.18 -2.37 -2.07
N GLU A 38 22.08 -2.93 -1.26
CA GLU A 38 22.77 -4.18 -1.54
C GLU A 38 21.82 -5.39 -1.69
N THR A 39 20.61 -5.31 -1.13
CA THR A 39 19.57 -6.33 -1.35
C THR A 39 18.97 -6.29 -2.75
N LEU A 40 19.26 -5.24 -3.53
CA LEU A 40 18.69 -4.98 -4.87
C LEU A 40 19.65 -5.33 -6.00
N GLN A 41 20.79 -5.97 -5.74
CA GLN A 41 21.79 -6.32 -6.77
C GLN A 41 21.19 -7.10 -7.96
N GLY A 42 20.21 -7.97 -7.71
CA GLY A 42 19.51 -8.69 -8.77
C GLY A 42 18.70 -7.76 -9.69
N LEU A 43 18.06 -6.75 -9.11
CA LEU A 43 17.27 -5.75 -9.85
C LEU A 43 18.16 -4.76 -10.60
N GLU A 44 19.29 -4.37 -10.01
CA GLU A 44 20.31 -3.56 -10.69
C GLU A 44 20.85 -4.27 -11.94
N LYS A 45 21.19 -5.56 -11.81
CA LYS A 45 21.61 -6.40 -12.95
C LYS A 45 20.53 -6.56 -14.01
N ALA A 46 19.25 -6.52 -13.62
CA ALA A 46 18.12 -6.54 -14.55
C ALA A 46 17.92 -5.21 -15.30
N GLY A 47 18.58 -4.13 -14.87
CA GLY A 47 18.56 -2.82 -15.54
C GLY A 47 17.85 -1.71 -14.77
N ALA A 48 17.48 -1.94 -13.50
CA ALA A 48 16.95 -0.87 -12.64
C ALA A 48 18.08 0.03 -12.11
N SER A 49 17.78 1.32 -11.93
CA SER A 49 18.60 2.16 -11.05
C SER A 49 18.22 1.87 -9.59
N VAL A 50 19.18 1.89 -8.68
CA VAL A 50 18.92 1.57 -7.26
C VAL A 50 19.29 2.74 -6.36
N LEU A 51 18.46 3.01 -5.35
CA LEU A 51 18.74 4.02 -4.33
C LEU A 51 18.41 3.54 -2.91
N PRO A 52 19.21 3.92 -1.90
CA PRO A 52 18.83 3.72 -0.52
C PRO A 52 17.66 4.65 -0.16
N LEU A 53 16.58 4.08 0.37
CA LEU A 53 15.48 4.85 0.93
C LEU A 53 14.89 4.15 2.15
N ASP A 54 14.99 4.82 3.29
CA ASP A 54 14.18 4.52 4.46
C ASP A 54 13.07 5.56 4.57
N ILE A 55 11.83 5.14 4.31
CA ILE A 55 10.68 6.04 4.37
C ILE A 55 10.35 6.51 5.79
N THR A 56 10.93 5.90 6.83
CA THR A 56 10.82 6.38 8.22
C THR A 56 11.78 7.53 8.52
N SER A 57 12.76 7.79 7.65
CA SER A 57 13.73 8.88 7.85
C SER A 57 13.09 10.27 7.89
N SER A 58 13.89 11.27 8.28
CA SER A 58 13.45 12.67 8.29
C SER A 58 13.00 13.12 6.89
N GLN A 59 12.06 14.07 6.84
CA GLN A 59 11.59 14.66 5.58
C GLN A 59 12.75 15.18 4.72
N ARG A 60 13.78 15.78 5.33
CA ARG A 60 14.97 16.27 4.63
C ARG A 60 15.71 15.15 3.91
N SER A 61 15.93 14.02 4.58
CA SER A 61 16.64 12.87 4.01
C SER A 61 15.82 12.26 2.87
N ILE A 62 14.52 12.09 3.05
CA ILE A 62 13.63 11.56 2.00
C ILE A 62 13.63 12.49 0.79
N SER A 63 13.49 13.81 1.00
CA SER A 63 13.54 14.78 -0.09
C SER A 63 14.87 14.77 -0.84
N ALA A 64 16.00 14.56 -0.16
CA ALA A 64 17.30 14.42 -0.83
C ALA A 64 17.35 13.19 -1.75
N THR A 65 16.91 12.02 -1.27
CA THR A 65 16.84 10.81 -2.10
C THR A 65 15.88 10.98 -3.29
N ILE A 66 14.72 11.64 -3.09
CA ILE A 66 13.77 11.89 -4.18
C ILE A 66 14.35 12.84 -5.23
N ASN A 67 15.07 13.89 -4.81
CA ASN A 67 15.76 14.77 -5.75
C ASN A 67 16.83 14.02 -6.54
N GLN A 68 17.62 13.17 -5.87
CA GLN A 68 18.59 12.30 -6.54
C GLN A 68 17.90 11.37 -7.55
N ALA A 69 16.75 10.79 -7.20
CA ALA A 69 15.97 9.95 -8.11
C ALA A 69 15.53 10.71 -9.37
N ILE A 70 15.06 11.96 -9.20
CA ILE A 70 14.71 12.84 -10.32
C ILE A 70 15.94 13.14 -11.18
N GLU A 71 17.11 13.41 -10.58
CA GLU A 71 18.34 13.71 -11.31
C GLU A 71 18.83 12.54 -12.17
N ILE A 72 18.74 11.29 -11.68
CA ILE A 72 19.22 10.10 -12.40
C ILE A 72 18.51 9.90 -13.73
N LEU A 73 17.19 10.09 -13.77
CA LEU A 73 16.35 9.83 -14.96
C LEU A 73 15.66 11.09 -15.51
N SER A 74 16.08 12.28 -15.04
CA SER A 74 15.55 13.62 -15.36
C SER A 74 14.06 13.85 -15.03
N GLN A 75 13.28 12.81 -14.80
CA GLN A 75 11.88 12.87 -14.42
C GLN A 75 11.45 11.60 -13.69
N ILE A 76 10.35 11.70 -12.93
CA ILE A 76 9.57 10.56 -12.46
C ILE A 76 8.12 10.79 -12.91
N ASP A 77 7.50 9.80 -13.51
CA ASP A 77 6.12 9.81 -13.99
C ASP A 77 5.17 9.07 -13.04
N VAL A 78 5.69 8.05 -12.35
CA VAL A 78 4.90 7.20 -11.46
C VAL A 78 5.64 6.94 -10.16
N LEU A 79 4.94 7.11 -9.03
CA LEU A 79 5.39 6.71 -7.71
C LEU A 79 4.54 5.55 -7.20
N ILE A 80 5.18 4.42 -6.91
CA ILE A 80 4.56 3.28 -6.24
C ILE A 80 4.94 3.31 -4.76
N ASN A 81 4.01 3.75 -3.92
CA ASN A 81 4.09 3.66 -2.47
C ASN A 81 3.76 2.22 -2.04
N ASN A 82 4.76 1.34 -2.09
CA ASN A 82 4.64 -0.09 -1.78
C ASN A 82 5.26 -0.48 -0.44
N ALA A 83 6.27 0.25 0.04
CA ALA A 83 6.94 -0.07 1.31
C ALA A 83 5.95 -0.11 2.48
N GLY A 84 5.96 -1.21 3.22
CA GLY A 84 5.11 -1.43 4.38
C GLY A 84 5.41 -2.76 5.05
N PHE A 85 4.91 -2.93 6.27
CA PHE A 85 4.99 -4.19 7.02
C PHE A 85 3.76 -4.32 7.92
N PHE A 86 3.66 -5.41 8.67
CA PHE A 86 2.65 -5.56 9.72
C PHE A 86 3.24 -6.03 11.06
N ARG A 87 2.64 -5.57 12.16
CA ARG A 87 2.76 -6.17 13.49
C ARG A 87 1.53 -6.99 13.80
N ALA A 88 1.77 -8.12 14.46
CA ALA A 88 0.75 -9.01 14.95
C ALA A 88 0.87 -9.13 16.47
N GLY A 89 -0.23 -8.94 17.19
CA GLY A 89 -0.33 -9.08 18.63
C GLY A 89 -1.74 -8.70 19.11
N THR A 90 -2.13 -9.17 20.29
CA THR A 90 -3.38 -8.70 20.90
C THR A 90 -3.24 -7.22 21.29
N TRP A 91 -4.34 -6.53 21.54
CA TRP A 91 -4.27 -5.14 22.00
C TRP A 91 -3.51 -4.97 23.31
N GLU A 92 -3.62 -5.95 24.22
CA GLU A 92 -2.95 -5.90 25.53
C GLU A 92 -1.48 -6.34 25.48
N ASP A 93 -1.09 -7.18 24.51
CA ASP A 93 0.32 -7.57 24.33
C ASP A 93 1.12 -6.55 23.49
N LEU A 94 0.46 -5.73 22.69
CA LEU A 94 1.13 -4.78 21.80
C LEU A 94 1.60 -3.55 22.57
N GLU A 95 2.91 -3.36 22.59
CA GLU A 95 3.55 -2.18 23.15
C GLU A 95 3.30 -0.94 22.29
N HIS A 96 3.35 0.24 22.92
CA HIS A 96 3.15 1.52 22.24
C HIS A 96 4.04 1.69 20.99
N GLU A 97 5.28 1.21 21.07
CA GLU A 97 6.29 1.27 20.01
C GLU A 97 5.89 0.45 18.78
N ASP A 98 5.11 -0.63 18.93
CA ASP A 98 4.62 -1.40 17.79
C ASP A 98 3.58 -0.61 17.00
N TRP A 99 2.69 0.11 17.68
CA TRP A 99 1.74 1.02 17.05
C TRP A 99 2.44 2.17 16.34
N LEU A 100 3.42 2.80 17.00
CA LEU A 100 4.21 3.88 16.40
C LEU A 100 4.96 3.40 15.16
N ALA A 101 5.66 2.27 15.24
CA ALA A 101 6.43 1.73 14.11
C ALA A 101 5.52 1.38 12.92
N GLN A 102 4.35 0.81 13.20
CA GLN A 102 3.36 0.47 12.20
C GLN A 102 2.86 1.70 11.43
N PHE A 103 2.49 2.77 12.14
CA PHE A 103 2.03 4.02 11.55
C PHE A 103 3.16 4.82 10.89
N ASP A 104 4.34 4.85 11.50
CA ASP A 104 5.49 5.59 10.97
C ASP A 104 5.91 5.05 9.59
N THR A 105 5.86 3.74 9.38
CA THR A 105 6.14 3.20 8.04
C THR A 105 4.93 3.31 7.11
N ASN A 106 3.78 2.70 7.48
CA ASN A 106 2.68 2.55 6.51
C ASN A 106 1.96 3.87 6.20
N VAL A 107 1.97 4.83 7.13
CA VAL A 107 1.26 6.11 7.00
C VAL A 107 2.25 7.25 6.83
N PHE A 108 3.03 7.59 7.86
CA PHE A 108 3.86 8.80 7.83
C PHE A 108 4.99 8.72 6.83
N GLY A 109 5.60 7.55 6.65
CA GLY A 109 6.63 7.34 5.64
C GLY A 109 6.08 7.52 4.23
N THR A 110 4.93 6.90 3.94
CA THR A 110 4.19 7.09 2.70
C THR A 110 3.85 8.55 2.43
N ILE A 111 3.40 9.29 3.46
CA ILE A 111 3.12 10.74 3.37
C ILE A 111 4.40 11.52 3.05
N LYS A 112 5.49 11.28 3.80
CA LYS A 112 6.77 11.99 3.61
C LYS A 112 7.35 11.77 2.20
N THR A 113 7.28 10.54 1.70
CA THR A 113 7.73 10.18 0.34
C THR A 113 6.87 10.86 -0.73
N THR A 114 5.54 10.75 -0.62
CA THR A 114 4.63 11.38 -1.57
C THR A 114 4.79 12.90 -1.56
N LYS A 115 4.87 13.52 -0.37
CA LYS A 115 5.08 14.96 -0.20
C LYS A 115 6.39 15.44 -0.84
N ALA A 116 7.45 14.65 -0.76
CA ALA A 116 8.74 14.99 -1.37
C ALA A 116 8.66 15.03 -2.91
N LEU A 117 7.86 14.15 -3.53
CA LEU A 117 7.73 14.08 -4.99
C LEU A 117 6.62 14.99 -5.54
N LEU A 118 5.60 15.31 -4.74
CA LEU A 118 4.41 16.01 -5.21
C LEU A 118 4.69 17.35 -5.93
N PRO A 119 5.67 18.19 -5.52
CA PRO A 119 6.04 19.39 -6.26
C PRO A 119 6.46 19.12 -7.72
N HIS A 120 7.16 18.00 -7.97
CA HIS A 120 7.58 17.57 -9.31
C HIS A 120 6.36 17.27 -10.19
N PHE A 121 5.41 16.48 -9.68
CA PHE A 121 4.17 16.18 -10.40
C PHE A 121 3.33 17.44 -10.64
N ARG A 122 3.20 18.31 -9.62
CA ARG A 122 2.45 19.57 -9.72
C ARG A 122 3.02 20.51 -10.78
N GLN A 123 4.34 20.70 -10.82
CA GLN A 123 4.97 21.58 -11.81
C GLN A 123 4.77 21.06 -13.24
N ARG A 124 4.80 19.74 -13.42
CA ARG A 124 4.56 19.08 -14.71
C ARG A 124 3.08 18.97 -15.09
N LYS A 125 2.17 19.23 -14.15
CA LYS A 125 0.72 18.95 -14.26
C LYS A 125 0.42 17.53 -14.74
N SER A 126 1.28 16.59 -14.33
CA SER A 126 1.25 15.20 -14.75
C SER A 126 2.02 14.34 -13.76
N GLY A 127 1.52 13.15 -13.50
CA GLY A 127 2.13 12.16 -12.62
C GLY A 127 1.06 11.20 -12.10
N THR A 128 1.48 10.00 -11.70
CA THR A 128 0.59 9.01 -11.09
C THR A 128 1.15 8.55 -9.75
N ASN A 129 0.38 8.74 -8.67
CA ASN A 129 0.65 8.09 -7.40
C ASN A 129 -0.12 6.77 -7.35
N VAL A 130 0.54 5.69 -6.96
CA VAL A 130 -0.10 4.40 -6.66
C VAL A 130 0.20 4.07 -5.22
N PHE A 131 -0.84 3.84 -4.43
CA PHE A 131 -0.74 3.45 -3.04
C PHE A 131 -1.16 1.99 -2.90
N ILE A 132 -0.27 1.17 -2.33
CA ILE A 132 -0.60 -0.21 -2.00
C ILE A 132 -1.23 -0.21 -0.59
N SER A 133 -2.56 -0.20 -0.54
CA SER A 133 -3.34 -0.36 0.68
C SER A 133 -3.50 -1.86 1.01
N SER A 134 -4.70 -2.29 1.37
CA SER A 134 -5.10 -3.66 1.69
C SER A 134 -6.61 -3.69 1.83
N LEU A 135 -7.23 -4.86 1.69
CA LEU A 135 -8.60 -5.10 2.20
C LEU A 135 -8.75 -4.67 3.68
N SER A 136 -7.67 -4.67 4.47
CA SER A 136 -7.67 -4.20 5.86
C SER A 136 -7.83 -2.68 6.01
N GLY A 137 -7.95 -1.92 4.92
CA GLY A 137 -8.44 -0.55 4.95
C GLY A 137 -9.96 -0.44 5.06
N TRP A 138 -10.68 -1.56 4.91
CA TRP A 138 -12.14 -1.65 5.04
C TRP A 138 -12.62 -2.43 6.26
N ILE A 139 -11.81 -3.39 6.72
CA ILE A 139 -12.15 -4.25 7.86
C ILE A 139 -10.97 -4.45 8.82
N GLY A 140 -11.27 -4.58 10.11
CA GLY A 140 -10.31 -4.96 11.13
C GLY A 140 -10.14 -6.48 11.21
N HIS A 141 -8.96 -6.92 11.61
CA HIS A 141 -8.70 -8.33 11.92
C HIS A 141 -8.18 -8.47 13.35
N PRO A 142 -8.59 -9.51 14.08
CA PRO A 142 -7.97 -9.86 15.35
C PRO A 142 -6.45 -9.99 15.18
N ILE A 143 -5.70 -9.61 16.20
CA ILE A 143 -4.23 -9.68 16.24
C ILE A 143 -3.52 -8.73 15.25
N CYS A 144 -4.19 -8.14 14.25
CA CYS A 144 -3.57 -7.26 13.25
C CYS A 144 -4.08 -5.80 13.31
N SER A 145 -4.53 -5.35 14.49
CA SER A 145 -5.17 -4.05 14.65
C SER A 145 -4.29 -2.84 14.30
N PRO A 146 -2.98 -2.79 14.65
CA PRO A 146 -2.12 -1.71 14.19
C PRO A 146 -2.09 -1.63 12.66
N TYR A 147 -1.98 -2.78 11.98
CA TYR A 147 -1.91 -2.84 10.53
C TYR A 147 -3.20 -2.33 9.89
N ALA A 148 -4.35 -2.86 10.32
CA ALA A 148 -5.65 -2.42 9.83
C ALA A 148 -5.84 -0.91 10.09
N GLY A 149 -5.60 -0.44 11.32
CA GLY A 149 -5.68 0.98 11.67
C GLY A 149 -4.80 1.86 10.77
N SER A 150 -3.57 1.42 10.46
CA SER A 150 -2.68 2.13 9.54
C SER A 150 -3.21 2.18 8.11
N LYS A 151 -3.89 1.14 7.63
CA LYS A 151 -4.47 1.09 6.28
C LYS A 151 -5.73 1.93 6.18
N PHE A 152 -6.64 1.87 7.16
CA PHE A 152 -7.77 2.81 7.26
C PHE A 152 -7.31 4.27 7.24
N ALA A 153 -6.32 4.60 8.06
CA ALA A 153 -5.75 5.95 8.11
C ALA A 153 -5.14 6.36 6.76
N LEU A 154 -4.36 5.48 6.14
CA LEU A 154 -3.76 5.73 4.84
C LEU A 154 -4.83 6.01 3.78
N GLU A 155 -5.90 5.22 3.70
CA GLU A 155 -6.94 5.39 2.69
C GLU A 155 -7.68 6.71 2.83
N GLY A 156 -8.07 7.10 4.04
CA GLY A 156 -8.71 8.39 4.29
C GLY A 156 -7.81 9.58 3.90
N ILE A 157 -6.52 9.49 4.23
CA ILE A 157 -5.52 10.53 3.89
C ILE A 157 -5.31 10.61 2.38
N VAL A 158 -5.19 9.47 1.71
CA VAL A 158 -4.96 9.40 0.26
C VAL A 158 -6.21 9.83 -0.52
N GLU A 159 -7.42 9.58 -0.02
CA GLU A 159 -8.64 10.11 -0.59
C GLU A 159 -8.66 11.65 -0.56
N GLY A 160 -8.21 12.25 0.56
CA GLY A 160 -8.00 13.69 0.65
C GLY A 160 -7.02 14.21 -0.42
N LEU A 161 -5.82 13.61 -0.50
CA LEU A 161 -4.82 13.95 -1.50
C LEU A 161 -5.35 13.86 -2.94
N TRP A 162 -6.11 12.80 -3.25
CA TRP A 162 -6.70 12.62 -4.59
C TRP A 162 -7.63 13.78 -4.95
N ARG A 163 -8.52 14.16 -4.02
CA ARG A 163 -9.46 15.28 -4.21
C ARG A 163 -8.71 16.62 -4.36
N GLU A 164 -7.63 16.82 -3.63
CA GLU A 164 -6.78 18.01 -3.71
C GLU A 164 -6.04 18.13 -5.06
N THR A 165 -5.61 17.01 -5.64
CA THR A 165 -4.63 17.00 -6.74
C THR A 165 -5.22 16.66 -8.11
N ALA A 166 -6.45 16.17 -8.19
CA ALA A 166 -7.09 15.76 -9.44
C ALA A 166 -7.13 16.87 -10.51
N SER A 167 -7.45 18.11 -10.10
CA SER A 167 -7.50 19.27 -11.02
C SER A 167 -6.12 19.71 -11.52
N LEU A 168 -5.05 19.22 -10.90
CA LEU A 168 -3.66 19.51 -11.27
C LEU A 168 -3.11 18.53 -12.31
N GLY A 169 -3.94 17.61 -12.83
CA GLY A 169 -3.51 16.57 -13.79
C GLY A 169 -2.74 15.41 -13.15
N ILE A 170 -2.77 15.30 -11.81
CA ILE A 170 -2.12 14.22 -11.06
C ILE A 170 -3.14 13.11 -10.83
N ARG A 171 -2.83 11.90 -11.29
CA ARG A 171 -3.63 10.71 -11.04
C ARG A 171 -3.24 10.07 -9.71
N THR A 172 -4.23 9.52 -9.02
CA THR A 172 -4.00 8.71 -7.82
C THR A 172 -4.78 7.41 -7.94
N LEU A 173 -4.10 6.29 -7.69
CA LEU A 173 -4.68 4.95 -7.60
C LEU A 173 -4.45 4.42 -6.19
N LEU A 174 -5.50 3.95 -5.56
CA LEU A 174 -5.50 3.26 -4.27
C LEU A 174 -5.83 1.79 -4.52
N ILE A 175 -4.80 0.94 -4.46
CA ILE A 175 -4.95 -0.49 -4.69
C ILE A 175 -5.25 -1.16 -3.36
N GLU A 176 -6.25 -2.04 -3.32
CA GLU A 176 -6.70 -2.73 -2.10
C GLU A 176 -6.54 -4.25 -2.28
N PRO A 177 -5.31 -4.79 -2.17
CA PRO A 177 -5.08 -6.21 -2.36
C PRO A 177 -5.74 -7.06 -1.28
N GLY A 178 -6.20 -8.23 -1.72
CA GLY A 178 -6.44 -9.42 -0.91
C GLY A 178 -5.16 -10.04 -0.34
N ARG A 179 -5.20 -11.35 -0.09
CA ARG A 179 -4.03 -12.15 0.28
C ARG A 179 -3.28 -12.66 -0.95
N PHE A 180 -1.99 -12.34 -1.05
CA PHE A 180 -1.12 -12.70 -2.18
C PHE A 180 0.16 -13.41 -1.73
N ARG A 181 0.63 -14.35 -2.56
CA ARG A 181 1.86 -15.12 -2.32
C ARG A 181 3.10 -14.25 -2.41
N THR A 182 3.45 -13.60 -1.30
CA THR A 182 4.64 -12.76 -1.16
C THR A 182 5.38 -13.14 0.12
N LYS A 183 6.60 -12.64 0.30
CA LYS A 183 7.33 -12.79 1.57
C LYS A 183 6.74 -11.93 2.70
N PHE A 184 5.60 -11.27 2.51
CA PHE A 184 4.99 -10.40 3.50
C PHE A 184 4.65 -11.16 4.79
N LEU A 185 4.18 -12.41 4.69
CA LEU A 185 3.86 -13.26 5.85
C LEU A 185 5.05 -14.08 6.38
N SER A 186 6.20 -14.07 5.69
CA SER A 186 7.36 -14.85 6.11
C SER A 186 7.88 -14.39 7.48
N ASP A 187 8.43 -15.31 8.27
CA ASP A 187 8.84 -15.05 9.67
C ASP A 187 9.85 -13.90 9.83
N GLY A 188 10.65 -13.57 8.81
CA GLY A 188 11.56 -12.42 8.86
C GLY A 188 10.88 -11.05 8.70
N ASN A 189 9.66 -11.03 8.14
CA ASN A 189 8.88 -9.82 7.88
C ASN A 189 7.66 -9.71 8.81
N ARG A 190 7.18 -10.83 9.36
CA ARG A 190 6.18 -10.91 10.43
C ARG A 190 6.87 -10.71 11.78
N LYS A 191 6.37 -9.79 12.60
CA LYS A 191 6.68 -9.77 14.03
C LYS A 191 5.38 -9.93 14.80
N GLY A 192 5.24 -11.07 15.45
CA GLY A 192 4.16 -11.35 16.37
C GLY A 192 4.45 -12.62 17.14
N GLU A 193 4.18 -12.55 18.43
CA GLU A 193 4.36 -13.65 19.38
C GLU A 193 2.99 -14.08 19.89
N GLU A 194 2.88 -15.35 20.29
CA GLU A 194 1.67 -15.79 20.97
C GLU A 194 1.47 -14.99 22.26
N SER A 195 0.21 -14.70 22.58
CA SER A 195 -0.12 -13.91 23.76
C SER A 195 0.35 -14.61 25.03
N ALA A 196 1.01 -13.87 25.91
CA ALA A 196 1.35 -14.35 27.24
C ALA A 196 0.12 -14.35 28.18
N ILE A 197 -0.97 -13.68 27.78
CA ILE A 197 -2.22 -13.59 28.53
C ILE A 197 -3.08 -14.81 28.21
N SER A 198 -3.41 -15.61 29.23
CA SER A 198 -4.15 -16.86 29.08
C SER A 198 -5.46 -16.71 28.30
N ASP A 199 -6.16 -15.61 28.53
CA ASP A 199 -7.49 -15.33 27.98
C ASP A 199 -7.46 -15.10 26.47
N TYR A 200 -6.31 -14.66 25.93
CA TYR A 200 -6.09 -14.46 24.50
C TYR A 200 -5.27 -15.55 23.83
N SER A 201 -4.67 -16.47 24.61
CA SER A 201 -3.78 -17.52 24.08
C SER A 201 -4.39 -18.32 22.93
N PHE A 202 -5.66 -18.75 23.06
CA PHE A 202 -6.36 -19.50 22.01
C PHE A 202 -6.55 -18.65 20.74
N LEU A 203 -7.03 -17.41 20.88
CA LEU A 203 -7.24 -16.50 19.76
C LEU A 203 -5.91 -16.19 19.06
N SER A 204 -4.88 -15.82 19.83
CA SER A 204 -3.56 -15.46 19.32
C SER A 204 -2.91 -16.63 18.58
N SER A 205 -2.89 -17.83 19.19
CA SER A 205 -2.34 -19.03 18.55
C SER A 205 -3.12 -19.44 17.29
N ALA A 206 -4.46 -19.37 17.32
CA ALA A 206 -5.28 -19.69 16.14
C ALA A 206 -5.01 -18.74 14.97
N VAL A 207 -4.95 -17.44 15.22
CA VAL A 207 -4.71 -16.43 14.18
C VAL A 207 -3.27 -16.48 13.67
N LEU A 208 -2.28 -16.53 14.56
CA LEU A 208 -0.87 -16.61 14.17
C LEU A 208 -0.55 -17.93 13.45
N GLY A 209 -1.15 -19.03 13.88
CA GLY A 209 -1.07 -20.33 13.21
C GLY A 209 -1.75 -20.32 11.83
N GLY A 210 -2.87 -19.62 11.69
CA GLY A 210 -3.51 -19.36 10.40
C GLY A 210 -2.63 -18.57 9.44
N ILE A 211 -2.07 -17.44 9.91
CA ILE A 211 -1.13 -16.61 9.15
C ILE A 211 0.09 -17.42 8.70
N ALA A 212 0.67 -18.23 9.59
CA ALA A 212 1.83 -19.07 9.26
C ALA A 212 1.49 -20.14 8.21
N LYS A 213 0.32 -20.78 8.31
CA LYS A 213 -0.16 -21.76 7.30
C LYS A 213 -0.47 -21.11 5.96
N GLU A 214 -0.85 -19.83 5.95
CA GLU A 214 -1.14 -19.09 4.73
C GLU A 214 0.12 -18.65 3.98
N ASP A 215 1.32 -18.66 4.57
CA ASP A 215 2.54 -18.29 3.84
C ASP A 215 2.76 -19.21 2.63
N GLN A 216 2.90 -18.59 1.46
CA GLN A 216 2.92 -19.22 0.13
C GLN A 216 1.65 -20.00 -0.27
N ALA A 217 0.64 -20.08 0.60
CA ALA A 217 -0.65 -20.71 0.32
C ALA A 217 -1.76 -19.68 0.00
N GLN A 218 -1.46 -18.38 0.03
CA GLN A 218 -2.42 -17.32 -0.28
C GLN A 218 -3.03 -17.49 -1.69
N PRO A 219 -4.30 -17.11 -1.91
CA PRO A 219 -4.97 -17.32 -3.20
C PRO A 219 -4.39 -16.46 -4.33
N GLY A 220 -3.93 -15.25 -4.02
CA GLY A 220 -3.49 -14.28 -5.00
C GLY A 220 -2.09 -14.56 -5.59
N ASP A 221 -1.94 -14.25 -6.88
CA ASP A 221 -0.68 -14.29 -7.63
C ASP A 221 -0.08 -12.87 -7.74
N PRO A 222 1.10 -12.61 -7.14
CA PRO A 222 1.70 -11.27 -7.14
C PRO A 222 2.08 -10.78 -8.55
N VAL A 223 2.42 -11.68 -9.47
CA VAL A 223 2.76 -11.32 -10.85
C VAL A 223 1.52 -10.73 -11.53
N LYS A 224 0.38 -11.44 -11.45
CA LYS A 224 -0.87 -10.98 -12.05
C LYS A 224 -1.35 -9.65 -11.46
N LEU A 225 -1.23 -9.48 -10.14
CA LEU A 225 -1.59 -8.20 -9.49
C LEU A 225 -0.75 -7.05 -10.03
N VAL A 226 0.58 -7.24 -10.12
CA VAL A 226 1.47 -6.20 -10.63
C VAL A 226 1.17 -5.89 -12.09
N GLU A 227 0.98 -6.90 -12.94
CA GLU A 227 0.62 -6.69 -14.35
C GLU A 227 -0.65 -5.85 -14.50
N ILE A 228 -1.69 -6.15 -13.71
CA ILE A 228 -2.92 -5.35 -13.68
C ILE A 228 -2.63 -3.91 -13.26
N ILE A 229 -1.83 -3.67 -12.22
CA ILE A 229 -1.55 -2.30 -11.76
C ILE A 229 -0.77 -1.51 -12.81
N VAL A 230 0.19 -2.14 -13.48
CA VAL A 230 0.95 -1.48 -14.54
C VAL A 230 0.03 -1.16 -15.74
N ASP A 231 -0.87 -2.08 -16.10
CA ASP A 231 -1.93 -1.84 -17.09
C ASP A 231 -2.81 -0.63 -16.71
N LEU A 232 -3.24 -0.51 -15.45
CA LEU A 232 -4.07 0.60 -14.95
C LEU A 232 -3.37 1.97 -15.05
N VAL A 233 -2.08 2.01 -14.74
CA VAL A 233 -1.28 3.23 -14.85
C VAL A 233 -1.12 3.61 -16.31
N ARG A 234 -0.73 2.66 -17.16
CA ARG A 234 -0.49 2.87 -18.60
C ARG A 234 -1.76 2.98 -19.44
N LYS A 235 -2.92 2.65 -18.87
CA LYS A 235 -4.22 2.55 -19.55
C LYS A 235 -4.18 1.58 -20.74
N GLU A 236 -3.55 0.43 -20.54
CA GLU A 236 -3.45 -0.65 -21.52
C GLU A 236 -4.05 -1.95 -20.96
N GLY A 237 -4.07 -3.01 -21.76
CA GLY A 237 -4.52 -4.34 -21.34
C GLY A 237 -5.90 -4.31 -20.68
N VAL A 238 -5.99 -4.70 -19.41
CA VAL A 238 -7.28 -4.75 -18.69
C VAL A 238 -7.94 -3.37 -18.49
N ALA A 239 -7.15 -2.30 -18.60
CA ALA A 239 -7.55 -0.91 -18.42
C ALA A 239 -7.77 -0.15 -19.75
N GLN A 240 -7.54 -0.80 -20.89
CA GLN A 240 -7.76 -0.20 -22.18
C GLN A 240 -9.21 0.26 -22.33
N ASP A 241 -9.40 1.50 -22.78
CA ASP A 241 -10.70 2.15 -23.02
C ASP A 241 -11.63 2.21 -21.78
N LYS A 242 -11.08 2.08 -20.57
CA LYS A 242 -11.83 2.18 -19.32
C LYS A 242 -11.44 3.41 -18.51
N GLU A 243 -12.42 3.98 -17.84
CA GLU A 243 -12.16 4.89 -16.74
C GLU A 243 -11.65 4.08 -15.54
N VAL A 244 -10.43 4.37 -15.11
CA VAL A 244 -9.82 3.69 -13.96
C VAL A 244 -10.30 4.38 -12.68
N PRO A 245 -11.00 3.67 -11.77
CA PRO A 245 -11.48 4.27 -10.52
C PRO A 245 -10.32 4.59 -9.57
N PHE A 246 -10.59 5.47 -8.60
CA PHE A 246 -9.64 5.82 -7.55
C PHE A 246 -9.27 4.61 -6.69
N ARG A 247 -10.27 3.82 -6.24
CA ARG A 247 -10.09 2.58 -5.47
C ARG A 247 -10.18 1.35 -6.37
N VAL A 248 -9.24 0.43 -6.22
CA VAL A 248 -9.18 -0.81 -7.01
C VAL A 248 -8.92 -2.02 -6.11
N PRO A 249 -9.98 -2.71 -5.66
CA PRO A 249 -9.87 -4.01 -5.02
C PRO A 249 -9.32 -5.06 -5.99
N LEU A 250 -8.32 -5.82 -5.55
CA LEU A 250 -7.75 -6.92 -6.34
C LEU A 250 -7.64 -8.18 -5.48
N GLY A 251 -8.28 -9.27 -5.94
CA GLY A 251 -8.41 -10.53 -5.20
C GLY A 251 -9.87 -10.78 -4.82
N ILE A 252 -10.32 -12.03 -4.95
CA ILE A 252 -11.71 -12.39 -4.65
C ILE A 252 -12.04 -12.19 -3.17
N ASP A 253 -11.07 -12.45 -2.29
CA ASP A 253 -11.20 -12.21 -0.86
C ASP A 253 -11.29 -10.72 -0.50
N SER A 254 -10.61 -9.84 -1.24
CA SER A 254 -10.78 -8.39 -1.12
C SER A 254 -12.19 -7.97 -1.58
N TYR A 255 -12.64 -8.48 -2.73
CA TYR A 255 -13.99 -8.21 -3.24
C TYR A 255 -15.08 -8.64 -2.26
N ASP A 256 -15.05 -9.88 -1.79
CA ASP A 256 -16.08 -10.45 -0.91
C ASP A 256 -16.15 -9.67 0.41
N ALA A 257 -15.00 -9.41 1.05
CA ALA A 257 -14.94 -8.70 2.32
C ALA A 257 -15.41 -7.24 2.22
N ILE A 258 -15.02 -6.53 1.16
CA ILE A 258 -15.42 -5.13 0.94
C ILE A 258 -16.92 -5.07 0.64
N LYS A 259 -17.43 -6.00 -0.19
CA LYS A 259 -18.85 -6.08 -0.51
C LYS A 259 -19.69 -6.33 0.73
N GLU A 260 -19.33 -7.33 1.53
CA GLU A 260 -20.01 -7.64 2.79
C GLU A 260 -20.02 -6.42 3.73
N LYS A 261 -18.86 -5.77 3.91
CA LYS A 261 -18.75 -4.57 4.74
C LYS A 261 -19.65 -3.44 4.25
N CYS A 262 -19.75 -3.23 2.94
CA CYS A 262 -20.63 -2.21 2.36
C CYS A 262 -22.09 -2.54 2.64
N GLU A 263 -22.51 -3.80 2.42
CA GLU A 263 -23.88 -4.26 2.65
C GLU A 263 -24.28 -4.13 4.14
N GLU A 264 -23.41 -4.53 5.07
CA GLU A 264 -23.60 -4.35 6.51
C GLU A 264 -23.75 -2.86 6.89
N THR A 265 -22.91 -2.01 6.31
CA THR A 265 -22.92 -0.57 6.60
C THR A 265 -24.22 0.07 6.10
N LEU A 266 -24.64 -0.25 4.88
CA LEU A 266 -25.90 0.25 4.32
C LEU A 266 -27.11 -0.23 5.12
N LYS A 267 -27.12 -1.50 5.54
CA LYS A 267 -28.16 -2.06 6.40
C LYS A 267 -28.24 -1.31 7.73
N MET A 268 -27.10 -1.12 8.40
CA MET A 268 -27.03 -0.38 9.66
C MET A 268 -27.54 1.07 9.50
N LEU A 269 -27.16 1.76 8.44
CA LEU A 269 -27.61 3.14 8.17
C LEU A 269 -29.13 3.23 8.00
N GLU A 270 -29.76 2.26 7.32
CA GLU A 270 -31.22 2.27 7.15
C GLU A 270 -31.94 1.86 8.44
N GLU A 271 -31.45 0.87 9.18
CA GLU A 271 -32.00 0.46 10.48
C GLU A 271 -31.96 1.59 11.52
N TRP A 272 -30.88 2.39 11.53
CA TRP A 272 -30.66 3.48 12.48
C TRP A 272 -31.07 4.86 11.97
N LYS A 273 -31.62 4.95 10.75
CA LYS A 273 -31.92 6.22 10.08
C LYS A 273 -32.75 7.19 10.92
N GLY A 274 -33.78 6.68 11.60
CA GLY A 274 -34.63 7.50 12.48
C GLY A 274 -33.84 8.13 13.63
N VAL A 275 -32.93 7.37 14.25
CA VAL A 275 -32.06 7.88 15.33
C VAL A 275 -31.04 8.87 14.77
N ILE A 276 -30.41 8.55 13.64
CA ILE A 276 -29.43 9.42 12.98
C ILE A 276 -30.07 10.77 12.60
N GLN A 277 -31.30 10.76 12.08
CA GLN A 277 -32.01 11.99 11.69
C GLN A 277 -32.60 12.76 12.88
N SER A 278 -32.84 12.12 14.03
CA SER A 278 -33.39 12.79 15.20
C SER A 278 -32.46 13.82 15.86
N THR A 279 -31.20 13.93 15.39
CA THR A 279 -30.26 14.98 15.82
C THR A 279 -30.29 16.22 14.91
N ASN A 280 -31.15 16.25 13.90
CA ASN A 280 -31.38 17.46 13.12
C ASN A 280 -31.95 18.56 14.03
N TYR A 281 -31.76 19.82 13.64
CA TYR A 281 -32.48 20.92 14.29
C TYR A 281 -34.00 20.70 14.12
N ASP A 282 -34.75 20.80 15.22
CA ASP A 282 -36.20 20.91 15.16
C ASP A 282 -36.55 22.27 14.50
N GLU A 283 -37.44 22.25 13.51
CA GLU A 283 -37.97 23.48 12.88
C GLU A 283 -38.81 24.33 13.85
#